data_AF-A0A419L1W4-F1
#
_entry.id   AF-A0A419L1W4-F1
#
_cell.length_a   1.000
_cell.length_b   1.000
_cell.length_c   1.000
_cell.angle_alpha   90.00
_cell.angle_beta   90.00
_cell.angle_gamma   90.00
#
_symmetry.space_group_name_H-M   'P 1'
#
loop_
_entity.id
_entity.type
_entity.pdbx_description
1 polymer ?
#
loop_
_entity_poly.entity_id
_entity_poly.type
_entity_poly.pdbx_seq_one_letter_code
_entity_poly.pdbx_strand_id
1 'polypeptide(L)'
;MEESERLYKALKPLFSMVTVKTEEETPYGPVLCKARNPLPYKTLMNILGMPSGPCRRPLGKMTKKGIQVVLNVARTVYEKTPEILEPIERFFDVDLSKRLYDENVWRDLTYD
;
A
#
# COMPACT_ATOMS: atom_id res chain seq x y z
N MET A 1 14.77 8.24 23.93
CA MET A 1 14.83 9.05 22.69
C MET A 1 15.29 8.21 21.50
N GLU A 2 16.31 7.38 21.65
CA GLU A 2 16.82 6.51 20.57
C GLU A 2 15.76 5.57 19.98
N GLU A 3 15.00 4.88 20.82
CA GLU A 3 13.95 3.96 20.35
C GLU A 3 12.82 4.68 19.59
N SER A 4 12.43 5.86 20.07
CA SER A 4 11.41 6.69 19.39
C SER A 4 11.86 7.11 18.00
N GLU A 5 13.13 7.50 17.85
CA GLU A 5 13.72 7.89 16.57
C GLU A 5 13.83 6.68 15.63
N ARG A 6 14.22 5.52 16.16
CA ARG A 6 14.28 4.25 15.41
C ARG A 6 12.91 3.89 14.83
N LEU A 7 11.87 3.87 15.67
CA LEU A 7 10.50 3.58 15.26
C LEU A 7 9.96 4.62 14.27
N TYR A 8 10.23 5.90 14.50
CA TYR A 8 9.83 6.96 13.57
C TYR A 8 10.41 6.71 12.18
N LYS A 9 11.72 6.41 12.08
CA LYS A 9 12.38 6.12 10.80
C LYS A 9 11.80 4.88 10.12
N ALA A 10 11.51 3.82 10.88
CA ALA A 10 10.93 2.58 10.36
C ALA A 10 9.50 2.79 9.82
N LEU A 11 8.68 3.60 10.51
CA LEU A 11 7.28 3.85 10.17
C LEU A 11 7.09 4.98 9.15
N LYS A 12 8.06 5.87 8.99
CA LYS A 12 7.99 7.04 8.09
C LYS A 12 7.57 6.69 6.66
N PRO A 13 8.03 5.60 6.02
CA PRO A 13 7.54 5.20 4.71
C PRO A 13 6.03 4.95 4.70
N LEU A 14 5.48 4.33 5.75
CA LEU A 14 4.04 4.09 5.84
C LEU A 14 3.25 5.39 5.99
N PHE A 15 3.79 6.38 6.71
CA PHE A 15 3.14 7.69 6.89
C PHE A 15 3.17 8.55 5.62
N SER A 16 4.14 8.36 4.72
CA SER A 16 4.18 9.12 3.47
C SER A 16 3.07 8.72 2.49
N MET A 17 2.41 7.57 2.69
CA MET A 17 1.30 7.08 1.87
C MET A 17 -0.08 7.68 2.18
N VAL A 18 -0.20 8.60 3.16
CA VAL A 18 -1.48 9.28 3.46
C VAL A 18 -2.10 9.91 2.19
N THR A 19 -1.27 10.33 1.25
CA THR A 19 -1.70 10.70 -0.10
C THR A 19 -0.71 10.16 -1.13
N VAL A 20 -1.18 9.23 -1.96
CA VAL A 20 -0.45 8.77 -3.14
C VAL A 20 -0.81 9.70 -4.30
N LYS A 21 0.22 10.24 -4.95
CA LYS A 21 0.09 11.11 -6.12
C LYS A 21 0.72 10.43 -7.32
N THR A 22 0.00 10.33 -8.41
CA THR A 22 0.47 9.80 -9.69
C THR A 22 0.02 10.69 -10.84
N GLU A 23 0.78 10.71 -11.91
CA GLU A 23 0.36 11.33 -13.17
C GLU A 23 -0.18 10.22 -14.08
N GLU A 24 -1.45 10.31 -14.46
CA GLU A 24 -2.15 9.33 -15.27
C GLU A 24 -2.39 9.87 -16.67
N GLU A 25 -2.16 9.05 -17.68
CA GLU A 25 -2.43 9.42 -19.07
C GLU A 25 -3.93 9.27 -19.35
N THR A 26 -4.51 10.28 -20.00
CA THR A 26 -5.90 10.24 -20.45
C THR A 26 -5.98 10.69 -21.91
N PRO A 27 -7.10 10.44 -22.61
CA PRO A 27 -7.31 10.98 -23.95
C PRO A 27 -7.25 12.51 -24.04
N TYR A 28 -7.33 13.22 -22.91
CA TYR A 28 -7.27 14.68 -22.82
C TYR A 28 -5.92 15.20 -22.30
N GLY A 29 -4.92 14.32 -22.18
CA GLY A 29 -3.59 14.64 -21.66
C GLY A 29 -3.33 14.09 -20.24
N PRO A 30 -2.13 14.34 -19.70
CA PRO A 30 -1.74 13.87 -18.38
C PRO A 30 -2.54 14.59 -17.29
N VAL A 31 -3.03 13.83 -16.31
CA VAL A 31 -3.77 14.36 -15.16
C VAL A 31 -3.18 13.88 -13.86
N LEU A 32 -3.20 14.76 -12.86
CA LEU A 32 -2.75 14.41 -11.51
C LEU A 32 -3.84 13.62 -10.76
N CYS A 33 -3.61 12.34 -10.53
CA CYS A 33 -4.43 11.50 -9.68
C CYS A 33 -3.93 11.56 -8.22
N LYS A 34 -4.84 11.81 -7.27
CA LYS A 34 -4.54 11.89 -5.84
C LYS A 34 -5.39 10.90 -5.06
N ALA A 35 -4.83 9.74 -4.74
CA ALA A 35 -5.46 8.77 -3.84
C ALA A 35 -5.16 9.16 -2.39
N ARG A 36 -6.17 9.68 -1.68
CA ARG A 36 -6.07 10.07 -0.27
C ARG A 36 -6.53 8.95 0.66
N ASN A 37 -6.10 9.00 1.92
CA ASN A 37 -6.67 8.20 3.01
C ASN A 37 -8.22 8.20 2.93
N PRO A 38 -8.91 7.03 2.97
CA PRO A 38 -8.42 5.70 3.33
C PRO A 38 -7.91 4.80 2.20
N LEU A 39 -7.94 5.25 0.94
CA LEU A 39 -7.73 4.35 -0.20
C LEU A 39 -6.35 3.65 -0.21
N PRO A 40 -5.21 4.35 -0.06
CA PRO A 40 -3.90 3.69 -0.05
C PRO A 40 -3.76 2.65 1.07
N TYR A 41 -4.24 2.96 2.28
CA TYR A 41 -4.13 2.05 3.42
C TYR A 41 -5.06 0.85 3.32
N LYS A 42 -6.30 1.03 2.85
CA LYS A 42 -7.19 -0.11 2.59
C LYS A 42 -6.65 -1.01 1.49
N THR A 43 -6.03 -0.43 0.47
CA THR A 43 -5.35 -1.20 -0.58
C THR A 43 -4.18 -1.99 0.01
N LEU A 44 -3.33 -1.35 0.82
CA LEU A 44 -2.23 -2.01 1.52
C LEU A 44 -2.73 -3.16 2.41
N MET A 45 -3.78 -2.94 3.21
CA MET A 45 -4.34 -3.98 4.08
C MET A 45 -4.79 -5.21 3.27
N ASN A 46 -5.45 -5.02 2.12
CA ASN A 46 -5.81 -6.14 1.23
C ASN A 46 -4.57 -6.84 0.65
N ILE A 47 -3.55 -6.07 0.23
CA ILE A 47 -2.27 -6.63 -0.24
C ILE A 47 -1.66 -7.51 0.85
N LEU A 48 -1.57 -7.02 2.09
CA LEU A 48 -0.97 -7.73 3.23
C LEU A 48 -1.86 -8.88 3.77
N GLY A 49 -3.06 -9.09 3.22
CA GLY A 49 -3.94 -10.18 3.64
C GLY A 49 -4.80 -9.90 4.86
N MET A 50 -4.93 -8.64 5.24
CA MET A 50 -5.81 -8.21 6.31
C MET A 50 -7.25 -8.02 5.78
N PRO A 51 -8.29 -8.49 6.50
CA PRO A 51 -9.68 -8.31 6.11
C PRO A 51 -10.12 -6.85 6.33
N SER A 52 -10.00 -6.01 5.29
CA SER A 52 -10.34 -4.57 5.37
C SER A 52 -11.56 -4.18 4.53
N GLY A 53 -11.95 -5.04 3.59
CA GLY A 53 -13.00 -4.78 2.60
C GLY A 53 -12.67 -3.61 1.67
N PRO A 54 -13.55 -3.31 0.70
CA PRO A 54 -13.37 -2.18 -0.20
C PRO A 54 -13.57 -0.83 0.51
N CYS A 55 -13.19 0.25 -0.15
CA CYS A 55 -13.63 1.59 0.21
C CYS A 55 -15.12 1.78 -0.13
N ARG A 56 -15.85 2.57 0.67
CA ARG A 56 -17.22 2.95 0.35
C ARG A 56 -17.22 3.99 -0.76
N ARG A 57 -18.19 3.91 -1.67
CA ARG A 57 -18.44 4.96 -2.67
C ARG A 57 -18.58 6.32 -1.98
N PRO A 58 -18.04 7.41 -2.57
CA PRO A 58 -17.58 7.53 -3.96
C PRO A 58 -16.16 7.04 -4.22
N LEU A 59 -15.43 6.56 -3.20
CA LEU A 59 -14.08 6.04 -3.39
C LEU A 59 -14.13 4.71 -4.15
N GLY A 60 -13.25 4.58 -5.15
CA GLY A 60 -13.11 3.38 -5.96
C GLY A 60 -11.79 2.66 -5.73
N LYS A 61 -11.28 2.00 -6.78
CA LYS A 61 -9.99 1.28 -6.78
C LYS A 61 -8.81 2.24 -7.01
N MET A 62 -7.60 1.73 -6.83
CA MET A 62 -6.38 2.44 -7.23
C MET A 62 -6.11 2.28 -8.72
N THR A 63 -5.36 3.22 -9.30
CA THR A 63 -4.77 3.03 -10.63
C THR A 63 -3.59 2.06 -10.55
N LYS A 64 -3.16 1.51 -11.69
CA LYS A 64 -1.96 0.64 -11.76
C LYS A 64 -0.70 1.36 -11.28
N LYS A 65 -0.51 2.64 -11.65
CA LYS A 65 0.59 3.45 -11.12
C LYS A 65 0.46 3.66 -9.61
N GLY A 66 -0.76 3.92 -9.13
CA GLY A 66 -1.03 4.15 -7.70
C GLY A 66 -0.70 2.94 -6.84
N ILE A 67 -1.11 1.74 -7.24
CA ILE A 67 -0.82 0.52 -6.47
C ILE A 67 0.67 0.21 -6.43
N GLN A 68 1.43 0.54 -7.48
CA GLN A 68 2.86 0.35 -7.48
C GLN A 68 3.57 1.22 -6.44
N VAL A 69 3.08 2.44 -6.19
CA VAL A 69 3.60 3.29 -5.10
C VAL A 69 3.40 2.60 -3.75
N VAL A 70 2.22 2.02 -3.50
CA VAL A 70 1.90 1.32 -2.25
C VAL A 70 2.76 0.06 -2.09
N LEU A 71 2.90 -0.75 -3.16
CA LEU A 71 3.76 -1.93 -3.16
C LEU A 71 5.22 -1.56 -2.88
N ASN A 72 5.74 -0.52 -3.51
CA ASN A 72 7.13 -0.09 -3.31
C ASN A 72 7.40 0.33 -1.86
N VAL A 73 6.47 1.05 -1.24
CA VAL A 73 6.57 1.39 0.18
C VAL A 73 6.51 0.14 1.06
N ALA A 74 5.54 -0.75 0.82
CA ALA A 74 5.38 -1.97 1.59
C ALA A 74 6.62 -2.87 1.50
N ARG A 75 7.15 -3.08 0.29
CA ARG A 75 8.41 -3.81 0.03
C ARG A 75 9.60 -3.15 0.73
N THR A 76 9.71 -1.82 0.69
CA THR A 76 10.78 -1.10 1.40
C THR A 76 10.74 -1.38 2.90
N VAL A 77 9.55 -1.38 3.52
CA VAL A 77 9.39 -1.68 4.96
C VAL A 77 9.67 -3.15 5.23
N TYR A 78 9.15 -4.05 4.40
CA TYR A 78 9.38 -5.49 4.52
C TYR A 78 10.87 -5.87 4.43
N GLU A 79 11.61 -5.27 3.49
CA GLU A 79 13.02 -5.56 3.26
C GLU A 79 13.94 -4.92 4.32
N LYS A 80 13.62 -3.71 4.80
CA LYS A 80 14.52 -2.94 5.69
C LYS A 80 14.19 -3.07 7.17
N THR A 81 12.91 -3.22 7.51
CA THR A 81 12.39 -3.26 8.88
C THR A 81 11.26 -4.29 8.97
N PRO A 82 11.53 -5.58 8.70
CA PRO A 82 10.52 -6.64 8.66
C PRO A 82 9.73 -6.75 9.97
N GLU A 83 10.33 -6.39 11.12
CA GLU A 83 9.69 -6.42 12.42
C GLU A 83 8.43 -5.53 12.52
N ILE A 84 8.28 -4.56 11.61
CA ILE A 84 7.10 -3.69 11.52
C ILE A 84 5.90 -4.44 10.93
N LEU A 85 6.13 -5.36 9.98
CA LEU A 85 5.07 -6.09 9.27
C LEU A 85 4.92 -7.54 9.76
N GLU A 86 5.93 -8.12 10.41
CA GLU A 86 5.91 -9.46 11.00
C GLU A 86 4.65 -9.73 11.87
N PRO A 87 4.14 -8.79 12.69
CA PRO A 87 2.92 -9.04 13.45
C PRO A 87 1.70 -9.36 12.59
N ILE A 88 1.63 -8.86 11.35
CA ILE A 88 0.55 -9.13 10.40
C ILE A 88 0.67 -10.57 9.89
N GLU A 89 1.88 -10.98 9.53
CA GLU A 89 2.18 -12.35 9.06
C GLU A 89 1.74 -13.39 10.10
N ARG A 90 2.15 -13.19 11.35
CA ARG A 90 1.81 -14.09 12.47
C ARG A 90 0.33 -14.06 12.84
N PHE A 91 -0.31 -12.90 12.84
CA PHE A 91 -1.70 -12.78 13.28
C PHE A 91 -2.71 -13.31 12.24
N PHE A 92 -2.46 -13.06 10.96
CA PHE A 92 -3.37 -13.45 9.87
C PHE A 92 -2.98 -14.75 9.17
N ASP A 93 -1.86 -15.37 9.55
CA ASP A 93 -1.34 -16.61 8.94
C ASP A 93 -1.21 -16.48 7.42
N VAL A 94 -0.42 -15.47 7.00
CA VAL A 94 -0.19 -15.15 5.58
C VAL A 94 1.29 -15.28 5.25
N ASP A 95 1.65 -15.29 3.96
CA ASP A 95 3.03 -15.19 3.49
C ASP A 95 3.23 -13.81 2.85
N LEU A 96 3.89 -12.88 3.55
CA LEU A 96 4.05 -11.52 3.05
C LEU A 96 4.97 -11.45 1.83
N SER A 97 5.96 -12.34 1.72
CA SER A 97 6.80 -12.43 0.51
C SER A 97 5.93 -12.72 -0.71
N LYS A 98 5.14 -13.79 -0.65
CA LYS A 98 4.22 -14.12 -1.74
C LYS A 98 3.26 -12.97 -2.02
N ARG A 99 2.67 -12.38 -0.99
CA ARG A 99 1.67 -11.32 -1.16
C ARG A 99 2.22 -10.01 -1.74
N LEU A 100 3.48 -9.69 -1.47
CA LEU A 100 4.11 -8.47 -1.97
C LEU A 100 4.67 -8.61 -3.40
N TYR A 101 5.04 -9.81 -3.84
CA TYR A 101 5.71 -10.02 -5.13
C TYR A 101 4.87 -10.79 -6.17
N ASP A 102 3.82 -11.52 -5.78
CA ASP A 102 2.91 -12.19 -6.71
C ASP A 102 1.80 -11.22 -7.18
N GLU A 103 1.84 -10.83 -8.46
CA GLU A 103 0.86 -9.92 -9.07
C GLU A 103 -0.59 -10.45 -8.98
N ASN A 104 -0.78 -11.77 -8.97
CA ASN A 104 -2.11 -12.36 -8.87
C ASN A 104 -2.83 -12.00 -7.57
N VAL A 105 -2.10 -11.58 -6.53
CA VAL A 105 -2.67 -11.19 -5.23
C VAL A 105 -3.34 -9.82 -5.28
N TRP A 106 -2.90 -8.91 -6.14
CA TRP A 106 -3.30 -7.50 -6.09
C TRP A 106 -3.77 -6.91 -7.42
N ARG A 107 -3.65 -7.63 -8.55
CA ARG A 107 -4.15 -7.18 -9.85
C ARG A 107 -5.62 -6.71 -9.80
N ASP A 108 -6.46 -7.44 -9.06
CA ASP A 108 -7.91 -7.17 -8.96
C ASP A 108 -8.24 -5.96 -8.06
N LEU A 109 -7.23 -5.39 -7.37
CA LEU A 109 -7.36 -4.16 -6.58
C LEU A 109 -7.23 -2.89 -7.43
N THR A 110 -6.98 -3.03 -8.73
CA THR A 110 -6.89 -1.92 -9.69
C THR A 110 -8.03 -1.96 -10.72
N TYR A 111 -8.17 -0.86 -11.47
CA TYR A 111 -9.00 -0.83 -12.67
C TYR A 111 -8.30 -1.55 -13.82
N ASP A 112 -9.09 -2.14 -14.72
CA ASP A 112 -8.61 -2.84 -15.93
C ASP A 112 -7.91 -1.88 -16.90
#